data_AF-A0A8C6YAQ9-F1
#
_entry.id   AF-A0A8C6YAQ9-F1
#
_cell.length_a   1.000
_cell.length_b   1.000
_cell.length_c   1.000
_cell.angle_alpha   90.00
_cell.angle_beta   90.00
_cell.angle_gamma   90.00
#
_symmetry.space_group_name_H-M   'P 1'
#
loop_
_entity.id
_entity.type
_entity.pdbx_description
1 polymer ?
#
loop_
_entity_poly.entity_id
_entity_poly.type
_entity_poly.pdbx_seq_one_letter_code
_entity_poly.pdbx_strand_id
1 'polypeptide(L)'
;MNATDDGEYVMLSGEKNYLDFTRVIEWNGKDKLDWWTTPSCNMINGTDGETFHSLISKDERIYIFYRFLSLYLTFEEDLSVLGIPTYRFAPPLEIFANISVNPDNAGFCVPAGHCEGSGILNVTGCKKVRAPILLSPPHFLHSEDTYAKMVDGMHPNKQDHDTFLDINPVSLLFLWTSKSSTGSPLPTAAVEPNISVWWIQHFYYCGHGLVVWCGLVGMVWLGGHGRGRIL
;
A
#
# COMPACT_ATOMS: atom_id res chain seq x y z
N MET A 1 0.44 -5.99 -15.56
CA MET A 1 1.05 -6.12 -16.91
C MET A 1 1.03 -7.59 -17.28
N ASN A 2 0.76 -7.95 -18.54
CA ASN A 2 0.67 -9.36 -18.94
C ASN A 2 2.08 -9.92 -19.24
N ALA A 3 2.43 -11.05 -18.65
CA ALA A 3 3.72 -11.75 -18.83
C ALA A 3 4.99 -10.94 -18.47
N THR A 4 4.91 -10.09 -17.45
CA THR A 4 6.07 -9.40 -16.87
C THR A 4 6.16 -9.68 -15.38
N ASP A 5 7.37 -9.87 -14.87
CA ASP A 5 7.66 -10.02 -13.45
C ASP A 5 7.91 -8.67 -12.76
N ASP A 6 7.80 -8.66 -11.44
CA ASP A 6 7.86 -7.49 -10.57
C ASP A 6 9.27 -7.17 -10.05
N GLY A 7 10.24 -8.01 -10.41
CA GLY A 7 11.64 -7.92 -10.04
C GLY A 7 12.12 -9.21 -9.38
N GLU A 8 13.43 -9.41 -9.34
CA GLU A 8 14.02 -10.58 -8.69
C GLU A 8 14.01 -10.39 -7.17
N TYR A 9 13.44 -11.35 -6.43
CA TYR A 9 13.42 -11.37 -4.98
C TYR A 9 14.35 -12.45 -4.45
N VAL A 10 15.17 -12.10 -3.46
CA VAL A 10 15.90 -13.07 -2.63
C VAL A 10 15.25 -13.09 -1.26
N MET A 11 14.73 -14.27 -0.89
CA MET A 11 13.99 -14.48 0.35
C MET A 11 14.62 -15.56 1.21
N LEU A 12 14.44 -15.45 2.51
CA LEU A 12 14.86 -16.46 3.47
C LEU A 12 13.85 -17.62 3.52
N SER A 13 14.36 -18.84 3.55
CA SER A 13 13.53 -20.07 3.58
C SER A 13 12.89 -20.35 4.94
N GLY A 14 13.34 -19.66 6.00
CA GLY A 14 12.95 -19.97 7.38
C GLY A 14 13.63 -21.20 8.00
N GLU A 15 14.55 -21.88 7.28
CA GLU A 15 15.20 -23.11 7.77
C GLU A 15 15.97 -22.90 9.09
N LYS A 16 16.69 -21.79 9.21
CA LYS A 16 17.47 -21.45 10.41
C LYS A 16 16.61 -20.90 11.55
N ASN A 17 15.56 -20.19 11.18
CA ASN A 17 14.66 -19.50 12.10
C ASN A 17 13.31 -19.31 11.39
N TYR A 18 12.25 -19.90 11.95
CA TYR A 18 10.92 -19.86 11.33
C TYR A 18 10.36 -18.43 11.22
N LEU A 19 10.77 -17.51 12.09
CA LEU A 19 10.36 -16.09 12.04
C LEU A 19 10.88 -15.39 10.77
N ASP A 20 11.93 -15.93 10.14
CA ASP A 20 12.48 -15.41 8.89
C ASP A 20 11.84 -16.05 7.65
N PHE A 21 10.79 -16.86 7.80
CA PHE A 21 10.12 -17.49 6.67
C PHE A 21 9.62 -16.42 5.68
N THR A 22 10.03 -16.59 4.41
CA THR A 22 9.72 -15.71 3.26
C THR A 22 10.06 -14.24 3.45
N ARG A 23 10.92 -13.92 4.41
CA ARG A 23 11.43 -12.55 4.59
C ARG A 23 12.32 -12.17 3.43
N VAL A 24 12.02 -11.02 2.80
CA VAL A 24 12.82 -10.46 1.71
C VAL A 24 14.11 -9.88 2.28
N ILE A 25 15.24 -10.23 1.66
CA ILE A 25 16.55 -9.66 2.00
C ILE A 25 17.15 -8.85 0.85
N GLU A 26 16.79 -9.17 -0.40
CA GLU A 26 17.20 -8.39 -1.56
C GLU A 26 16.07 -8.32 -2.58
N TRP A 27 15.99 -7.19 -3.28
CA TRP A 27 15.14 -7.00 -4.42
C TRP A 27 15.92 -6.34 -5.56
N ASN A 28 15.93 -6.96 -6.73
CA ASN A 28 16.74 -6.56 -7.90
C ASN A 28 18.23 -6.36 -7.56
N GLY A 29 18.80 -7.29 -6.79
CA GLY A 29 20.21 -7.27 -6.37
C GLY A 29 20.59 -6.14 -5.41
N LYS A 30 19.59 -5.53 -4.75
CA LYS A 30 19.80 -4.49 -3.73
C LYS A 30 19.19 -4.92 -2.40
N ASP A 31 19.90 -4.63 -1.32
CA ASP A 31 19.47 -4.83 0.08
C ASP A 31 18.67 -3.64 0.64
N LYS A 32 18.57 -2.55 -0.14
CA LYS A 32 17.83 -1.33 0.18
C LYS A 32 17.40 -0.60 -1.08
N LEU A 33 16.40 0.25 -0.93
CA LEU A 33 15.90 1.15 -1.96
C LEU A 33 16.79 2.40 -2.08
N ASP A 34 16.62 3.16 -3.15
CA ASP A 34 17.42 4.35 -3.46
C ASP A 34 16.62 5.58 -3.90
N TRP A 35 15.30 5.59 -3.67
CA TRP A 35 14.39 6.66 -4.08
C TRP A 35 13.83 7.48 -2.93
N TRP A 36 13.92 6.99 -1.69
CA TRP A 36 13.51 7.76 -0.51
C TRP A 36 14.67 8.57 0.06
N THR A 37 14.36 9.58 0.87
CA THR A 37 15.38 10.55 1.30
C THR A 37 16.15 10.12 2.54
N THR A 38 15.63 9.17 3.33
CA THR A 38 16.29 8.66 4.54
C THR A 38 16.67 7.18 4.40
N PRO A 39 17.71 6.71 5.12
CA PRO A 39 18.05 5.28 5.14
C PRO A 39 16.92 4.39 5.67
N SER A 40 16.17 4.84 6.68
CA SER A 40 15.06 4.08 7.27
C SER A 40 13.92 3.83 6.28
N CYS A 41 13.53 4.84 5.51
CA CYS A 41 12.49 4.70 4.48
C CYS A 41 12.93 3.83 3.29
N ASN A 42 14.25 3.70 3.07
CA ASN A 42 14.81 2.84 2.04
C ASN A 42 15.02 1.38 2.49
N MET A 43 14.71 1.03 3.75
CA MET A 43 14.85 -0.35 4.21
C MET A 43 13.85 -1.29 3.49
N ILE A 44 14.31 -2.48 3.16
CA ILE A 44 13.46 -3.60 2.73
C ILE A 44 13.16 -4.44 3.97
N ASN A 45 11.95 -4.27 4.51
CA ASN A 45 11.46 -4.97 5.70
C ASN A 45 10.27 -5.85 5.34
N GLY A 46 10.23 -7.05 5.92
CA GLY A 46 9.08 -7.96 5.85
C GLY A 46 9.12 -8.96 4.71
N THR A 47 7.95 -9.54 4.42
CA THR A 47 7.74 -10.46 3.29
C THR A 47 7.21 -9.69 2.08
N ASP A 48 6.96 -10.37 0.96
CA ASP A 48 6.25 -9.79 -0.20
C ASP A 48 4.75 -9.56 0.04
N GLY A 49 4.23 -9.97 1.21
CA GLY A 49 2.82 -9.88 1.58
C GLY A 49 1.98 -11.07 1.11
N GLU A 50 2.59 -12.06 0.45
CA GLU A 50 1.95 -13.29 0.00
C GLU A 50 2.15 -14.46 0.94
N THR A 51 3.02 -14.39 1.93
CA THR A 51 3.16 -15.42 2.96
C THR A 51 3.80 -14.79 4.19
N PHE A 52 3.58 -15.42 5.35
CA PHE A 52 4.13 -14.96 6.63
C PHE A 52 4.61 -16.17 7.43
N HIS A 53 5.45 -15.93 8.43
CA HIS A 53 5.82 -16.97 9.38
C HIS A 53 4.60 -17.48 10.15
N SER A 54 4.68 -18.72 10.62
CA SER A 54 3.65 -19.30 11.48
C SER A 54 3.73 -18.77 12.91
N LEU A 55 2.71 -19.09 13.71
CA LEU A 55 2.61 -18.73 15.14
C LEU A 55 2.57 -17.22 15.37
N ILE A 56 1.77 -16.52 14.56
CA ILE A 56 1.63 -15.07 14.64
C ILE A 56 0.97 -14.67 15.97
N SER A 57 1.58 -13.69 16.63
CA SER A 57 1.10 -13.02 17.83
C SER A 57 0.29 -11.78 17.50
N LYS A 58 -0.57 -11.35 18.43
CA LYS A 58 -1.31 -10.09 18.33
C LYS A 58 -0.45 -8.86 18.62
N ASP A 59 0.65 -9.06 19.35
CA ASP A 59 1.53 -7.98 19.81
C ASP A 59 2.62 -7.64 18.79
N GLU A 60 2.76 -8.41 17.72
CA GLU A 60 3.77 -8.18 16.69
C GLU A 60 3.27 -7.32 15.53
N ARG A 61 4.23 -6.72 14.82
CA ARG A 61 3.98 -5.95 13.60
C ARG A 61 4.29 -6.82 12.39
N ILE A 62 3.35 -6.90 11.47
CA ILE A 62 3.54 -7.62 10.22
C ILE A 62 4.10 -6.67 9.17
N TYR A 63 5.35 -6.85 8.79
CA TYR A 63 5.98 -6.04 7.75
C TYR A 63 5.76 -6.64 6.36
N ILE A 64 5.47 -5.77 5.40
CA ILE A 64 5.30 -6.12 3.99
C ILE A 64 6.15 -5.16 3.16
N PHE A 65 6.98 -5.71 2.28
CA PHE A 65 7.69 -4.97 1.25
C PHE A 65 6.94 -5.08 -0.08
N TYR A 66 6.53 -3.95 -0.63
CA TYR A 66 5.88 -3.90 -1.93
C TYR A 66 6.60 -2.91 -2.84
N ARG A 67 7.54 -3.44 -3.65
CA ARG A 67 8.34 -2.80 -4.71
C ARG A 67 9.02 -1.47 -4.38
N PHE A 68 8.24 -0.46 -4.00
CA PHE A 68 8.62 0.91 -3.75
C PHE A 68 8.75 1.26 -2.27
N LEU A 69 8.10 0.56 -1.34
CA LEU A 69 8.24 0.81 0.09
C LEU A 69 8.01 -0.45 0.93
N SER A 70 8.46 -0.40 2.18
CA SER A 70 8.03 -1.31 3.23
C SER A 70 7.03 -0.62 4.16
N LEU A 71 5.94 -1.32 4.46
CA LEU A 71 4.91 -0.91 5.41
C LEU A 71 4.78 -1.97 6.51
N TYR A 72 4.09 -1.60 7.58
CA TYR A 72 3.71 -2.56 8.62
C TYR A 72 2.22 -2.47 8.91
N LEU A 73 1.68 -3.60 9.35
CA LEU A 73 0.32 -3.76 9.81
C LEU A 73 0.32 -4.09 11.30
N THR A 74 -0.71 -3.65 12.00
CA THR A 74 -0.94 -3.94 13.42
C THR A 74 -2.25 -4.68 13.60
N PHE A 75 -2.31 -5.52 14.63
CA PHE A 75 -3.54 -6.24 14.99
C PHE A 75 -4.70 -5.27 15.26
N GLU A 76 -5.86 -5.59 14.73
CA GLU A 76 -7.10 -4.83 14.92
C GLU A 76 -8.14 -5.66 15.70
N GLU A 77 -8.43 -6.88 15.24
CA GLU A 77 -9.49 -7.72 15.82
C GLU A 77 -9.33 -9.22 15.56
N ASP A 78 -9.99 -10.03 16.39
CA ASP A 78 -10.19 -11.46 16.18
C ASP A 78 -11.41 -11.70 15.28
N LEU A 79 -11.27 -12.59 14.30
CA LEU A 79 -12.34 -12.91 13.36
C LEU A 79 -12.43 -14.42 13.08
N SER A 80 -13.51 -14.80 12.41
CA SER A 80 -13.63 -16.11 11.80
C SER A 80 -14.07 -15.97 10.34
N VAL A 81 -13.21 -16.43 9.43
CA VAL A 81 -13.49 -16.44 7.98
C VAL A 81 -13.74 -17.88 7.57
N LEU A 82 -14.95 -18.17 7.08
CA LEU A 82 -15.36 -19.52 6.67
C LEU A 82 -15.16 -20.59 7.77
N GLY A 83 -15.29 -20.21 9.05
CA GLY A 83 -15.10 -21.09 10.19
C GLY A 83 -13.64 -21.27 10.63
N ILE A 84 -12.69 -20.60 9.96
CA ILE A 84 -11.27 -20.60 10.32
C ILE A 84 -11.00 -19.37 11.21
N PRO A 85 -10.38 -19.54 12.41
CA PRO A 85 -10.01 -18.39 13.24
C PRO A 85 -8.88 -17.59 12.58
N THR A 86 -9.03 -16.27 12.54
CA THR A 86 -8.07 -15.37 11.91
C THR A 86 -7.86 -14.12 12.77
N TYR A 87 -6.69 -13.51 12.62
CA TYR A 87 -6.37 -12.19 13.15
C TYR A 87 -6.41 -11.18 12.01
N ARG A 88 -7.15 -10.09 12.20
CA ARG A 88 -7.14 -8.97 11.28
C ARG A 88 -5.99 -8.05 11.60
N PHE A 89 -5.18 -7.75 10.59
CA PHE A 89 -4.13 -6.76 10.64
C PHE A 89 -4.43 -5.65 9.64
N ALA A 90 -4.31 -4.40 10.05
CA ALA A 90 -4.53 -3.24 9.20
C ALA A 90 -3.36 -2.24 9.32
N PRO A 91 -3.09 -1.44 8.28
CA PRO A 91 -2.09 -0.39 8.36
C PRO A 91 -2.58 0.71 9.32
N PRO A 92 -1.81 1.06 10.37
CA PRO A 92 -2.23 2.10 11.29
C PRO A 92 -2.15 3.47 10.61
N LEU A 93 -3.01 4.40 11.02
CA LEU A 93 -3.12 5.74 10.40
C LEU A 93 -1.79 6.51 10.36
N GLU A 94 -0.88 6.22 11.29
CA GLU A 94 0.42 6.87 11.40
C GLU A 94 1.37 6.60 10.22
N ILE A 95 1.20 5.50 9.46
CA ILE A 95 2.12 5.18 8.35
C ILE A 95 1.95 6.09 7.14
N PHE A 96 0.76 6.69 6.98
CA PHE A 96 0.48 7.67 5.92
C PHE A 96 0.20 9.07 6.48
N ALA A 97 0.37 9.28 7.79
CA ALA A 97 0.15 10.57 8.40
C ALA A 97 1.24 11.59 8.02
N ASN A 98 0.90 12.87 8.13
CA ASN A 98 1.85 13.96 7.98
C ASN A 98 3.02 13.86 8.98
N ILE A 99 4.17 14.44 8.62
CA ILE A 99 5.38 14.52 9.46
C ILE A 99 5.17 15.11 10.85
N SER A 100 4.12 15.92 11.02
CA SER A 100 3.75 16.51 12.32
C SER A 100 3.19 15.47 13.29
N VAL A 101 2.60 14.38 12.77
CA VAL A 101 2.04 13.25 13.54
C VAL A 101 3.08 12.13 13.65
N ASN A 102 3.71 11.79 12.52
CA ASN A 102 4.77 10.78 12.47
C ASN A 102 6.02 11.34 11.76
N PRO A 103 7.01 11.85 12.51
CA PRO A 103 8.24 12.42 11.94
C PRO A 103 9.06 11.47 11.07
N ASP A 104 8.93 10.15 11.28
CA ASP A 104 9.65 9.15 10.49
C ASP A 104 9.21 9.15 9.01
N ASN A 105 7.99 9.61 8.72
CA ASN A 105 7.47 9.74 7.36
C ASN A 105 8.17 10.83 6.53
N ALA A 106 9.00 11.68 7.14
CA ALA A 106 9.76 12.71 6.43
C ALA A 106 10.64 12.11 5.32
N GLY A 107 11.08 10.85 5.47
CA GLY A 107 11.86 10.16 4.46
C GLY A 107 11.11 9.84 3.16
N PHE A 108 9.78 9.75 3.23
CA PHE A 108 8.91 9.50 2.07
C PHE A 108 8.57 10.78 1.28
N CYS A 109 8.97 11.96 1.78
CA CYS A 109 8.73 13.23 1.11
C CYS A 109 9.82 13.50 0.07
N VAL A 110 9.43 13.56 -1.20
CA VAL A 110 10.34 13.72 -2.34
C VAL A 110 9.87 14.90 -3.21
N PRO A 111 10.65 16.00 -3.32
CA PRO A 111 11.96 16.23 -2.72
C PRO A 111 11.89 16.43 -1.18
N ALA A 112 13.03 16.24 -0.50
CA ALA A 112 13.11 16.36 0.96
C ALA A 112 12.47 17.66 1.47
N GLY A 113 11.67 17.55 2.54
CA GLY A 113 10.93 18.67 3.13
C GLY A 113 9.64 19.07 2.41
N HIS A 114 9.30 18.43 1.28
CA HIS A 114 8.06 18.69 0.54
C HIS A 114 7.18 17.44 0.57
N CYS A 115 6.24 17.41 1.51
CA CYS A 115 5.28 16.32 1.68
C CYS A 115 3.92 16.76 1.13
N GLU A 116 3.18 15.83 0.52
CA GLU A 116 1.88 16.14 -0.09
C GLU A 116 0.81 16.42 0.98
N GLY A 117 0.84 15.70 2.10
CA GLY A 117 -0.18 15.79 3.16
C GLY A 117 -0.46 14.41 3.75
N SER A 118 -1.41 14.32 4.68
CA SER A 118 -1.81 13.01 5.22
C SER A 118 -2.56 12.18 4.17
N GLY A 119 -2.25 10.89 4.10
CA GLY A 119 -2.91 9.90 3.24
C GLY A 119 -2.51 9.95 1.77
N ILE A 120 -1.50 10.75 1.40
CA ILE A 120 -0.99 10.85 0.02
C ILE A 120 0.51 10.56 -0.01
N LEU A 121 0.93 9.70 -0.94
CA LEU A 121 2.33 9.36 -1.15
C LEU A 121 2.77 9.65 -2.58
N ASN A 122 3.83 10.42 -2.75
CA ASN A 122 4.41 10.70 -4.06
C ASN A 122 5.39 9.59 -4.49
N VAL A 123 5.04 8.82 -5.52
CA VAL A 123 5.86 7.70 -6.04
C VAL A 123 6.47 7.97 -7.42
N THR A 124 6.46 9.24 -7.84
CA THR A 124 7.02 9.68 -9.13
C THR A 124 8.47 9.22 -9.30
N GLY A 125 9.28 9.34 -8.24
CA GLY A 125 10.70 8.96 -8.25
C GLY A 125 10.93 7.46 -8.46
N CYS A 126 10.09 6.60 -7.87
CA CYS A 126 10.25 5.14 -7.98
C CYS A 126 9.84 4.62 -9.36
N LYS A 127 8.77 5.14 -9.95
CA LYS A 127 8.28 4.67 -11.26
C LYS A 127 9.16 5.13 -12.42
N LYS A 128 10.09 6.07 -12.19
CA LYS A 128 10.99 6.65 -13.20
C LYS A 128 10.25 7.12 -14.47
N VAL A 129 9.01 7.57 -14.29
CA VAL A 129 8.19 8.16 -15.34
C VAL A 129 8.23 9.68 -15.22
N ARG A 130 8.03 10.39 -16.34
CA ARG A 130 7.96 11.86 -16.35
C ARG A 130 6.65 12.43 -15.80
N ALA A 131 5.70 11.55 -15.51
CA ALA A 131 4.38 11.88 -15.01
C ALA A 131 4.38 11.92 -13.47
N PRO A 132 3.80 12.95 -12.83
CA PRO A 132 3.60 12.91 -11.39
C PRO A 132 2.59 11.79 -11.07
N ILE A 133 2.99 10.85 -10.21
CA ILE A 133 2.14 9.76 -9.73
C ILE A 133 2.06 9.85 -8.22
N LEU A 134 0.84 10.08 -7.73
CA LEU A 134 0.50 10.08 -6.31
C LEU A 134 -0.32 8.83 -5.98
N LEU A 135 -0.08 8.25 -4.81
CA LEU A 135 -0.84 7.13 -4.26
C LEU A 135 -1.72 7.60 -3.11
N SER A 136 -2.92 7.05 -3.04
CA SER A 136 -3.86 7.27 -1.95
C SER A 136 -4.71 6.03 -1.71
N PRO A 137 -5.27 5.85 -0.51
CA PRO A 137 -6.33 4.87 -0.29
C PRO A 137 -7.58 5.19 -1.16
N PRO A 138 -8.45 4.19 -1.44
CA PRO A 138 -9.64 4.41 -2.24
C PRO A 138 -10.53 5.54 -1.71
N HIS A 139 -11.02 6.39 -2.62
CA HIS A 139 -11.78 7.60 -2.32
C HIS A 139 -11.13 8.53 -1.28
N PHE A 140 -9.80 8.52 -1.17
CA PHE A 140 -9.04 9.30 -0.19
C PHE A 140 -9.39 8.97 1.26
N LEU A 141 -9.75 7.70 1.54
CA LEU A 141 -9.94 7.23 2.90
C LEU A 141 -8.67 7.51 3.72
N HIS A 142 -8.83 8.10 4.91
CA HIS A 142 -7.73 8.50 5.80
C HIS A 142 -6.79 9.60 5.26
N SER A 143 -7.10 10.21 4.12
CA SER A 143 -6.41 11.41 3.64
C SER A 143 -7.08 12.68 4.18
N GLU A 144 -6.44 13.83 3.96
CA GLU A 144 -7.05 15.13 4.28
C GLU A 144 -8.33 15.37 3.46
N ASP A 145 -9.38 15.89 4.11
CA ASP A 145 -10.70 16.14 3.52
C ASP A 145 -10.66 16.95 2.21
N THR A 146 -9.63 17.80 2.06
CA THR A 146 -9.42 18.63 0.88
C THR A 146 -9.31 17.78 -0.38
N TYR A 147 -8.66 16.62 -0.33
CA TYR A 147 -8.49 15.73 -1.49
C TYR A 147 -9.82 15.14 -1.96
N ALA A 148 -10.65 14.64 -1.04
CA ALA A 148 -11.97 14.14 -1.38
C ALA A 148 -12.89 15.25 -1.94
N LYS A 149 -12.73 16.49 -1.47
CA LYS A 149 -13.52 17.64 -1.94
C LYS A 149 -13.09 18.18 -3.31
N MET A 150 -11.85 17.93 -3.72
CA MET A 150 -11.33 18.38 -5.02
C MET A 150 -11.80 17.51 -6.19
N VAL A 151 -12.38 16.35 -5.93
CA VAL A 151 -12.80 15.39 -6.96
C VAL A 151 -14.25 14.98 -6.72
N ASP A 152 -15.12 15.28 -7.69
CA ASP A 152 -16.53 14.88 -7.62
C ASP A 152 -16.68 13.35 -7.56
N GLY A 153 -17.60 12.88 -6.71
CA GLY A 153 -17.90 11.45 -6.54
C GLY A 153 -17.02 10.71 -5.52
N MET A 154 -16.18 11.43 -4.76
CA MET A 154 -15.41 10.83 -3.67
C MET A 154 -16.27 10.66 -2.40
N HIS A 155 -16.38 9.41 -1.93
CA HIS A 155 -17.18 9.03 -0.76
C HIS A 155 -16.37 8.08 0.13
N PRO A 156 -15.34 8.58 0.86
CA PRO A 156 -14.52 7.74 1.72
C PRO A 156 -15.37 7.00 2.75
N ASN A 157 -15.19 5.69 2.85
CA ASN A 157 -15.93 4.81 3.75
C ASN A 157 -15.01 3.66 4.18
N LYS A 158 -14.88 3.42 5.49
CA LYS A 158 -13.99 2.38 6.01
C LYS A 158 -14.44 0.97 5.60
N GLN A 159 -15.73 0.68 5.62
CA GLN A 159 -16.26 -0.64 5.27
C GLN A 159 -15.96 -1.05 3.83
N ASP A 160 -15.81 -0.07 2.93
CA ASP A 160 -15.66 -0.30 1.49
C ASP A 160 -14.27 0.04 0.94
N HIS A 161 -13.46 0.82 1.66
CA HIS A 161 -12.18 1.36 1.15
C HIS A 161 -10.97 1.05 2.04
N ASP A 162 -11.15 0.28 3.11
CA ASP A 162 -10.07 -0.06 4.01
C ASP A 162 -9.21 -1.23 3.48
N THR A 163 -7.94 -1.23 3.86
CA THR A 163 -7.00 -2.30 3.55
C THR A 163 -6.71 -3.07 4.82
N PHE A 164 -6.85 -4.38 4.77
CA PHE A 164 -6.55 -5.24 5.89
C PHE A 164 -6.11 -6.63 5.40
N LEU A 165 -5.61 -7.42 6.32
CA LEU A 165 -5.09 -8.75 6.09
C LEU A 165 -5.60 -9.68 7.19
N ASP A 166 -6.33 -10.72 6.81
CA ASP A 166 -6.83 -11.73 7.74
C ASP A 166 -5.90 -12.95 7.72
N ILE A 167 -5.13 -13.16 8.79
CA ILE A 167 -4.14 -14.23 8.87
C ILE A 167 -4.59 -15.31 9.84
N ASN A 168 -4.49 -16.59 9.46
CA ASN A 168 -4.63 -17.65 10.45
C ASN A 168 -3.36 -17.69 11.31
N PRO A 169 -3.46 -17.59 12.65
CA PRO A 169 -2.27 -17.43 13.49
C PRO A 169 -1.40 -18.69 13.57
N VAL A 170 -1.95 -19.88 13.35
CA VAL A 170 -1.24 -21.14 13.57
C VAL A 170 -0.57 -21.66 12.30
N SER A 171 -1.25 -21.53 11.16
CA SER A 171 -0.77 -22.07 9.88
C SER A 171 -0.16 -20.99 9.00
N LEU A 172 0.58 -21.42 7.97
CA LEU A 172 1.08 -20.55 6.89
C LEU A 172 -0.05 -20.08 5.94
N LEU A 173 -1.31 -20.41 6.25
CA LEU A 173 -2.47 -20.06 5.45
C LEU A 173 -2.98 -18.69 5.89
N PHE A 174 -3.03 -17.74 4.97
CA PHE A 174 -3.67 -16.44 5.19
C PHE A 174 -4.75 -16.27 4.14
N LEU A 175 -5.75 -15.47 4.47
CA LEU A 175 -6.79 -15.08 3.54
C LEU A 175 -6.64 -13.58 3.32
N TRP A 176 -6.02 -13.21 2.20
CA TRP A 176 -6.02 -11.81 1.79
C TRP A 176 -7.45 -11.44 1.38
N THR A 177 -8.07 -10.57 2.16
CA THR A 177 -9.34 -9.98 1.80
C THR A 177 -9.17 -8.46 1.85
N SER A 178 -9.48 -7.84 0.74
CA SER A 178 -9.50 -6.39 0.60
C SER A 178 -10.89 -6.07 0.10
N LYS A 179 -11.58 -5.20 0.83
CA LYS A 179 -12.91 -4.78 0.44
C LYS A 179 -12.74 -3.53 -0.39
N SER A 180 -13.08 -3.64 -1.67
CA SER A 180 -13.20 -2.51 -2.59
C SER A 180 -14.46 -2.75 -3.42
N SER A 181 -15.58 -2.23 -2.95
CA SER A 181 -16.87 -2.36 -3.63
C SER A 181 -16.94 -1.34 -4.77
N THR A 182 -16.32 -1.64 -5.92
CA THR A 182 -16.59 -0.91 -7.18
C THR A 182 -17.92 -1.37 -7.77
N GLY A 183 -19.02 -1.03 -7.06
CA GLY A 183 -20.40 -1.32 -7.43
C GLY A 183 -21.12 -0.16 -8.12
N SER A 184 -20.40 0.81 -8.67
CA SER A 184 -21.01 1.92 -9.41
C SER A 184 -20.34 2.08 -10.78
N PRO A 185 -21.07 2.06 -11.91
CA PRO A 185 -20.52 2.59 -13.15
C PRO A 185 -20.32 4.09 -12.94
N LEU A 186 -19.10 4.50 -12.62
CA LEU A 186 -18.82 5.91 -12.43
C LEU A 186 -18.91 6.62 -13.79
N PRO A 187 -19.68 7.71 -13.89
CA PRO A 187 -19.74 8.50 -15.10
C PRO A 187 -18.33 9.00 -15.43
N THR A 188 -18.01 9.12 -16.72
CA THR A 188 -16.91 9.96 -17.20
C THR A 188 -17.14 11.37 -16.68
N ALA A 189 -16.62 11.67 -15.49
CA ALA A 189 -16.76 12.96 -14.85
C ALA A 189 -15.73 13.91 -15.45
N ALA A 190 -16.22 15.06 -15.91
CA ALA A 190 -15.43 16.15 -16.46
C ALA A 190 -14.42 16.60 -15.41
N VAL A 191 -13.15 16.31 -15.68
CA VAL A 191 -12.04 16.76 -14.85
C VAL A 191 -11.67 18.18 -15.26
N GLU A 192 -11.45 19.08 -14.29
CA GLU A 192 -10.66 20.29 -14.53
C GLU A 192 -9.37 19.93 -15.29
N PRO A 193 -8.88 20.79 -16.20
CA PRO A 193 -7.94 20.39 -17.27
C PRO A 193 -6.57 19.83 -16.84
N ASN A 194 -6.27 19.69 -15.54
CA ASN A 194 -4.95 19.32 -15.02
C ASN A 194 -4.90 18.09 -14.07
N ILE A 195 -5.99 17.40 -13.71
CA ILE A 195 -5.96 16.30 -12.68
C ILE A 195 -6.67 15.01 -13.13
N SER A 196 -6.03 14.12 -13.90
CA SER A 196 -6.66 12.82 -14.19
C SER A 196 -6.48 11.83 -13.03
N VAL A 197 -7.55 11.51 -12.31
CA VAL A 197 -7.56 10.44 -11.32
C VAL A 197 -7.79 9.10 -12.02
N TRP A 198 -6.86 8.16 -11.89
CA TRP A 198 -6.98 6.81 -12.46
C TRP A 198 -6.88 5.77 -11.35
N TRP A 199 -8.00 5.15 -11.00
CA TRP A 199 -8.00 4.02 -10.08
C TRP A 199 -7.43 2.79 -10.81
N ILE A 200 -6.11 2.59 -10.75
CA ILE A 200 -5.49 1.33 -11.19
C ILE A 200 -5.61 0.33 -10.04
N GLN A 201 -6.79 -0.26 -9.95
CA GLN A 201 -7.05 -1.43 -9.14
C GLN A 201 -6.28 -2.60 -9.77
N HIS A 202 -5.09 -2.90 -9.24
CA HIS A 202 -4.40 -4.13 -9.59
C HIS A 202 -5.17 -5.29 -8.97
N PHE A 203 -6.20 -5.76 -9.67
CA PHE A 203 -6.81 -7.05 -9.38
C PHE A 203 -5.86 -8.14 -9.88
N TYR A 204 -5.22 -8.87 -8.98
CA TYR A 204 -4.69 -10.18 -9.34
C TYR A 204 -5.86 -11.16 -9.31
N TYR A 205 -6.28 -11.62 -10.48
CA TYR A 205 -7.21 -12.74 -10.61
C TYR A 205 -6.38 -14.03 -10.51
N CYS A 206 -6.23 -14.57 -9.31
CA CYS A 206 -5.69 -15.93 -9.17
C CYS A 206 -6.84 -16.91 -9.44
N GLY A 207 -6.88 -17.45 -10.65
CA GLY A 207 -7.81 -18.53 -10.99
C GLY A 207 -7.55 -19.71 -10.05
N HIS A 208 -8.55 -20.02 -9.23
CA HIS A 208 -8.59 -21.04 -8.17
C HIS A 208 -8.13 -20.58 -6.76
N GLY A 209 -9.07 -19.99 -6.03
CA GLY A 209 -9.15 -20.09 -4.56
C GLY A 209 -8.32 -19.09 -3.76
N LEU A 210 -8.99 -18.03 -3.29
CA LEU A 210 -8.64 -17.25 -2.09
C LEU A 210 -7.24 -16.61 -2.03
N VAL A 211 -7.00 -15.60 -2.87
CA VAL A 211 -6.09 -14.48 -2.56
C VAL A 211 -6.63 -13.25 -3.31
N VAL A 212 -7.10 -12.22 -2.59
CA VAL A 212 -7.48 -10.92 -3.20
C VAL A 212 -6.55 -9.85 -2.69
N TRP A 213 -5.43 -9.63 -3.37
CA TRP A 213 -4.73 -8.35 -3.30
C TRP A 213 -5.54 -7.32 -4.10
N CYS A 214 -6.39 -6.51 -3.44
CA CYS A 214 -6.74 -5.19 -4.00
C CYS A 214 -5.70 -4.24 -3.45
N GLY A 215 -4.89 -3.71 -4.35
CA GLY A 215 -3.81 -2.82 -3.99
C GLY A 215 -4.26 -1.66 -3.11
N LEU A 216 -3.34 -1.26 -2.23
CA LEU A 216 -3.34 -0.06 -1.38
C LEU A 216 -3.54 1.28 -2.11
N VAL A 217 -3.86 1.28 -3.40
CA VAL A 217 -3.36 2.31 -4.30
C VAL A 217 -4.39 2.72 -5.35
N GLY A 218 -5.05 3.87 -5.13
CA GLY A 218 -5.48 4.73 -6.22
C GLY A 218 -4.32 5.55 -6.76
N MET A 219 -4.17 5.63 -8.09
CA MET A 219 -3.16 6.49 -8.72
C MET A 219 -3.82 7.80 -9.18
N VAL A 220 -3.25 8.93 -8.79
CA VAL A 220 -3.64 10.23 -9.35
C VAL A 220 -2.54 10.71 -10.30
N TRP A 221 -2.91 11.05 -11.54
CA TRP A 221 -2.05 11.69 -12.53
C TRP A 221 -2.39 13.16 -12.67
N LEU A 222 -1.46 14.05 -12.34
CA LEU A 222 -1.61 15.48 -12.62
C LEU A 222 -1.07 15.76 -14.03
N GLY A 223 -1.97 16.01 -14.99
CA GLY A 223 -1.63 16.30 -16.37
C GLY A 223 -1.04 17.69 -16.52
N GLY A 224 0.19 17.78 -17.06
CA GLY A 224 0.88 19.04 -17.29
C GLY A 224 0.62 19.63 -18.66
N HIS A 225 -0.29 20.60 -18.77
CA HIS A 225 -0.20 21.70 -19.75
C HIS A 225 -0.74 23.01 -19.14
N GLY A 226 -0.03 23.51 -18.12
CA GLY A 226 -0.27 24.83 -17.57
C GLY A 226 0.64 25.11 -16.38
N ARG A 227 1.35 26.23 -16.39
CA ARG A 227 2.08 26.73 -15.22
C ARG A 227 1.07 27.02 -14.12
N GLY A 228 0.91 26.11 -13.18
CA GLY A 228 0.16 26.30 -11.94
C GLY A 228 0.95 25.71 -10.78
N ARG A 229 1.45 26.57 -9.89
CA ARG A 229 1.98 26.18 -8.58
C ARG A 229 0.79 25.70 -7.74
N ILE A 230 0.88 24.50 -7.18
CA ILE A 230 0.11 24.15 -5.98
C ILE A 230 0.92 24.74 -4.82
N LEU A 231 0.27 25.62 -4.03
CA LEU A 231 0.81 26.23 -2.81
C LEU A 231 0.61 25.28 -1.62
#